data_AF-A0A1H8YW21-F1
#
_entry.id   AF-A0A1H8YW21-F1
#
_cell.length_a   1.000
_cell.length_b   1.000
_cell.length_c   1.000
_cell.angle_alpha   90.00
_cell.angle_beta   90.00
_cell.angle_gamma   90.00
#
_symmetry.space_group_name_H-M   'P 1'
#
loop_
_entity.id
_entity.type
_entity.pdbx_description
1 polymer ?
#
loop_
_entity_poly.entity_id
_entity_poly.type
_entity_poly.pdbx_seq_one_letter_code
_entity_poly.pdbx_strand_id
1 'polypeptide(L)'
;MTFSRRRFIQAMGTLSALASVQAHARTPYSSGEERPMLQVPHGSVDSHMHLYDDRYPAAADATLRPPNAFLTDYQALQRRLGIHRMVIVTPSTYGTDNRCMLEGLKHSQGAARGVAVVDGSITDMDLANLHEAGVRGIRFNLSYGGAALSDLERLAARVNEFGWNVQIVAPGTQLIDLESRLAQLPAPLVIDHMGHVPQPEGTDSEAFKTIRRLLDNEKVWVKLSGPYIRSKVGPPSYADVGLVAKALVKLKPQRMLWGSDWPHPTMQQQKPDDALILDLLADWAPGEAERTMILKDNPVTLYGFD
;
A
#
# COMPACT_ATOMS: atom_id res chain seq x y z
N MET A 1 -58.59 -25.93 -41.61
CA MET A 1 -58.42 -25.98 -40.14
C MET A 1 -57.60 -24.76 -39.72
N THR A 2 -58.28 -23.76 -39.17
CA THR A 2 -57.72 -22.44 -38.83
C THR A 2 -57.10 -22.46 -37.43
N PHE A 3 -55.79 -22.24 -37.35
CA PHE A 3 -55.03 -22.17 -36.10
C PHE A 3 -55.37 -20.89 -35.32
N SER A 4 -55.77 -21.03 -34.05
CA SER A 4 -56.14 -19.88 -33.21
C SER A 4 -54.91 -19.24 -32.54
N ARG A 5 -54.95 -17.90 -32.43
CA ARG A 5 -53.93 -16.99 -31.85
C ARG A 5 -53.55 -17.26 -30.38
N ARG A 6 -54.13 -18.27 -29.72
CA ARG A 6 -53.90 -18.55 -28.28
C ARG A 6 -52.81 -19.57 -27.96
N ARG A 7 -52.13 -20.14 -28.96
CA ARG A 7 -50.99 -21.05 -28.74
C ARG A 7 -49.62 -20.52 -29.18
N PHE A 8 -49.51 -19.26 -29.58
CA PHE A 8 -48.23 -18.64 -29.94
C PHE A 8 -47.54 -17.92 -28.76
N ILE A 9 -48.23 -17.73 -27.62
CA ILE A 9 -47.71 -16.94 -26.48
C ILE A 9 -47.09 -17.82 -25.37
N GLN A 10 -47.05 -19.15 -25.50
CA GLN A 10 -46.46 -20.04 -24.48
C GLN A 10 -45.10 -20.67 -24.85
N ALA A 11 -44.43 -20.20 -25.90
CA ALA A 11 -43.13 -20.75 -26.32
C ALA A 11 -42.00 -19.71 -26.47
N MET A 12 -42.18 -18.47 -26.00
CA MET A 12 -41.15 -17.42 -26.06
C MET A 12 -40.99 -16.63 -24.75
N GLY A 13 -40.98 -17.33 -23.62
CA GLY A 13 -40.47 -16.81 -22.35
C GLY A 13 -39.06 -17.35 -22.12
N THR A 14 -38.13 -16.95 -22.99
CA THR A 14 -36.70 -17.24 -22.91
C THR A 14 -36.17 -17.13 -21.49
N LEU A 15 -35.39 -18.13 -21.07
CA LEU A 15 -34.47 -18.04 -19.94
C LEU A 15 -33.77 -16.69 -20.01
N SER A 16 -34.21 -15.76 -19.16
CA SER A 16 -33.42 -14.59 -18.81
C SER A 16 -32.36 -15.11 -17.85
N ALA A 17 -31.38 -15.83 -18.40
CA ALA A 17 -30.10 -15.92 -17.73
C ALA A 17 -29.67 -14.47 -17.55
N LEU A 18 -29.75 -13.99 -16.31
CA LEU A 18 -29.10 -12.78 -15.85
C LEU A 18 -27.60 -12.97 -16.08
N ALA A 19 -27.16 -12.83 -17.33
CA ALA A 19 -25.82 -12.42 -17.63
C ALA A 19 -25.76 -10.98 -17.15
N SER A 20 -25.48 -10.81 -15.86
CA SER A 20 -24.96 -9.55 -15.34
C SER A 20 -23.68 -9.28 -16.10
N VAL A 21 -23.80 -8.60 -17.24
CA VAL A 21 -22.69 -7.89 -17.85
C VAL A 21 -22.36 -6.81 -16.83
N GLN A 22 -21.56 -7.17 -15.82
CA GLN A 22 -20.86 -6.19 -15.02
C GLN A 22 -19.96 -5.48 -16.02
N ALA A 23 -20.39 -4.29 -16.45
CA ALA A 23 -19.48 -3.33 -17.03
C ALA A 23 -18.42 -3.09 -15.94
N HIS A 24 -17.31 -3.81 -16.03
CA HIS A 24 -16.19 -3.60 -15.14
C HIS A 24 -15.73 -2.18 -15.41
N ALA A 25 -15.84 -1.33 -14.39
CA ALA A 25 -15.31 0.02 -14.48
C ALA A 25 -13.80 -0.13 -14.69
N ARG A 26 -13.28 0.40 -15.80
CA ARG A 26 -11.84 0.48 -16.03
C ARG A 26 -11.17 0.96 -14.75
N THR A 27 -10.16 0.24 -14.28
CA THR A 27 -9.37 0.60 -13.09
C THR A 27 -8.08 1.29 -13.54
N PRO A 28 -7.99 2.63 -13.55
CA PRO A 28 -6.81 3.33 -14.04
C PRO A 28 -5.56 2.89 -13.26
N TYR A 29 -4.43 2.85 -13.96
CA TYR A 29 -3.14 2.45 -13.42
C TYR A 29 -3.00 1.00 -12.94
N SER A 30 -4.01 0.15 -13.14
CA SER A 30 -3.87 -1.31 -13.10
C SER A 30 -4.07 -1.88 -14.51
N SER A 31 -3.26 -2.84 -14.90
CA SER A 31 -3.57 -3.71 -16.05
C SER A 31 -4.57 -4.80 -15.64
N GLY A 32 -5.10 -5.52 -16.62
CA GLY A 32 -6.15 -6.52 -16.43
C GLY A 32 -7.50 -5.92 -16.02
N GLU A 33 -8.55 -6.73 -16.07
CA GLU A 33 -9.91 -6.37 -15.63
C GLU A 33 -10.51 -7.45 -14.71
N GLU A 34 -9.86 -8.61 -14.62
CA GLU A 34 -10.34 -9.75 -13.81
C GLU A 34 -10.22 -9.44 -12.31
N ARG A 35 -11.12 -10.02 -11.52
CA ARG A 35 -11.06 -9.94 -10.05
C ARG A 35 -9.97 -10.87 -9.50
N PRO A 36 -9.39 -10.56 -8.32
CA PRO A 36 -8.45 -11.48 -7.66
C PRO A 36 -9.13 -12.82 -7.36
N MET A 37 -8.38 -13.91 -7.46
CA MET A 37 -8.83 -15.21 -6.98
C MET A 37 -8.91 -15.25 -5.45
N LEU A 38 -7.97 -14.58 -4.79
CA LEU A 38 -7.90 -14.45 -3.34
C LEU A 38 -9.12 -13.65 -2.84
N GLN A 39 -9.91 -14.29 -1.98
CA GLN A 39 -10.97 -13.60 -1.24
C GLN A 39 -10.34 -12.85 -0.05
N VAL A 40 -10.50 -11.53 -0.04
CA VAL A 40 -10.01 -10.68 1.05
C VAL A 40 -11.04 -10.58 2.19
N PRO A 41 -10.61 -10.52 3.45
CA PRO A 41 -11.52 -10.37 4.57
C PRO A 41 -12.22 -9.01 4.52
N HIS A 42 -13.48 -8.95 4.97
CA HIS A 42 -14.18 -7.66 5.12
C HIS A 42 -13.44 -6.74 6.09
N GLY A 43 -13.29 -5.48 5.70
CA GLY A 43 -12.48 -4.49 6.41
C GLY A 43 -10.98 -4.55 6.08
N SER A 44 -10.60 -5.26 5.01
CA SER A 44 -9.23 -5.28 4.51
C SER A 44 -8.71 -3.87 4.16
N VAL A 45 -7.41 -3.68 4.38
CA VAL A 45 -6.70 -2.41 4.25
C VAL A 45 -5.57 -2.56 3.24
N ASP A 46 -5.58 -1.70 2.22
CA ASP A 46 -4.37 -1.42 1.44
C ASP A 46 -3.50 -0.44 2.22
N SER A 47 -2.35 -0.90 2.72
CA SER A 47 -1.49 -0.10 3.58
C SER A 47 -0.47 0.78 2.84
N HIS A 48 -0.54 0.85 1.50
CA HIS A 48 0.36 1.70 0.72
C HIS A 48 -0.24 2.07 -0.63
N MET A 49 -0.76 3.29 -0.75
CA MET A 49 -1.12 3.88 -2.03
C MET A 49 -0.88 5.40 -2.01
N HIS A 50 -0.86 6.01 -3.19
CA HIS A 50 -0.66 7.44 -3.38
C HIS A 50 -1.79 8.06 -4.20
N LEU A 51 -2.04 9.34 -3.96
CA LEU A 51 -2.89 10.16 -4.83
C LEU A 51 -2.03 11.18 -5.56
N TYR A 52 -2.46 11.53 -6.78
CA TYR A 52 -1.84 12.57 -7.59
C TYR A 52 -2.89 13.48 -8.21
N ASP A 53 -2.64 14.78 -8.09
CA ASP A 53 -3.51 15.85 -8.54
C ASP A 53 -2.66 17.10 -8.84
N ASP A 54 -2.76 17.60 -10.08
CA ASP A 54 -2.00 18.75 -10.58
C ASP A 54 -2.45 20.10 -10.02
N ARG A 55 -3.56 20.15 -9.27
CA ARG A 55 -3.97 21.33 -8.49
C ARG A 55 -2.97 21.65 -7.37
N TYR A 56 -2.18 20.67 -6.94
CA TYR A 56 -1.11 20.86 -5.96
C TYR A 56 0.25 20.89 -6.67
N PRO A 57 1.10 21.89 -6.40
CA PRO A 57 2.39 22.01 -7.07
C PRO A 57 3.31 20.86 -6.64
N ALA A 58 3.96 20.25 -7.62
CA ALA A 58 5.06 19.34 -7.33
C ALA A 58 6.25 20.10 -6.71
N ALA A 59 6.99 19.44 -5.81
CA ALA A 59 8.21 19.97 -5.25
C ALA A 59 9.24 20.28 -6.36
N ALA A 60 10.10 21.26 -6.10
CA ALA A 60 11.08 21.73 -7.09
C ALA A 60 12.07 20.64 -7.50
N ASP A 61 12.43 19.76 -6.57
CA ASP A 61 13.34 18.63 -6.73
C ASP A 61 12.63 17.31 -7.07
N ALA A 62 11.31 17.32 -7.30
CA ALA A 62 10.55 16.12 -7.61
C ALA A 62 11.01 15.48 -8.93
N THR A 63 11.49 14.23 -8.83
CA THR A 63 11.95 13.39 -9.94
C THR A 63 10.86 12.52 -10.54
N LEU A 64 9.93 12.03 -9.71
CA LEU A 64 8.76 11.26 -10.15
C LEU A 64 7.57 12.22 -10.33
N ARG A 65 6.99 12.23 -11.53
CA ARG A 65 5.85 13.06 -11.92
C ARG A 65 4.82 12.21 -12.68
N PRO A 66 4.15 11.26 -12.00
CA PRO A 66 3.10 10.48 -12.63
C PRO A 66 1.90 11.37 -12.99
N PRO A 67 1.04 10.92 -13.92
CA PRO A 67 -0.22 11.58 -14.21
C PRO A 67 -1.18 11.58 -13.00
N ASN A 68 -2.22 12.42 -13.07
CA ASN A 68 -3.24 12.51 -12.02
C ASN A 68 -3.87 11.15 -11.74
N ALA A 69 -3.95 10.80 -10.47
CA ALA A 69 -4.50 9.55 -9.97
C ALA A 69 -5.38 9.89 -8.76
N PHE A 70 -6.68 10.01 -9.02
CA PHE A 70 -7.63 10.53 -8.06
C PHE A 70 -8.16 9.44 -7.14
N LEU A 71 -8.73 9.85 -6.00
CA LEU A 71 -9.38 8.92 -5.08
C LEU A 71 -10.49 8.10 -5.76
N THR A 72 -11.23 8.69 -6.70
CA THR A 72 -12.29 8.01 -7.45
C THR A 72 -11.75 6.89 -8.36
N ASP A 73 -10.54 7.08 -8.90
CA ASP A 73 -9.87 6.06 -9.72
C ASP A 73 -9.47 4.88 -8.84
N TYR A 74 -8.88 5.17 -7.67
CA TYR A 74 -8.53 4.14 -6.71
C TYR A 74 -9.75 3.41 -6.14
N GLN A 75 -10.86 4.11 -5.90
CA GLN A 75 -12.10 3.47 -5.45
C GLN A 75 -12.67 2.49 -6.49
N ALA A 76 -12.42 2.71 -7.79
CA ALA A 76 -12.74 1.72 -8.81
C ALA A 76 -11.89 0.46 -8.64
N LEU A 77 -10.60 0.61 -8.37
CA LEU A 77 -9.71 -0.50 -8.05
C LEU A 77 -10.12 -1.23 -6.76
N GLN A 78 -10.43 -0.51 -5.68
CA GLN A 78 -10.93 -1.11 -4.42
C GLN A 78 -12.14 -2.01 -4.66
N ARG A 79 -13.11 -1.57 -5.47
CA ARG A 79 -14.29 -2.38 -5.84
C ARG A 79 -13.90 -3.65 -6.61
N ARG A 80 -12.90 -3.58 -7.49
CA ARG A 80 -12.37 -4.74 -8.22
C ARG A 80 -11.67 -5.72 -7.28
N LEU A 81 -10.86 -5.23 -6.34
CA LEU A 81 -10.06 -6.04 -5.41
C LEU A 81 -10.85 -6.54 -4.18
N GLY A 82 -12.01 -5.94 -3.88
CA GLY A 82 -12.75 -6.20 -2.65
C GLY A 82 -12.13 -5.55 -1.41
N ILE A 83 -11.24 -4.57 -1.57
CA ILE A 83 -10.59 -3.84 -0.47
C ILE A 83 -11.47 -2.69 0.00
N HIS A 84 -11.52 -2.46 1.32
CA HIS A 84 -12.48 -1.51 1.92
C HIS A 84 -11.82 -0.25 2.49
N ARG A 85 -10.58 -0.37 2.96
CA ARG A 85 -9.84 0.71 3.63
C ARG A 85 -8.49 0.94 2.98
N MET A 86 -7.90 2.11 3.20
CA MET A 86 -6.63 2.48 2.58
C MET A 86 -5.75 3.35 3.48
N VAL A 87 -4.44 3.27 3.29
CA VAL A 87 -3.48 4.21 3.84
C VAL A 87 -2.89 5.05 2.71
N ILE A 88 -3.26 6.33 2.69
CA ILE A 88 -2.81 7.29 1.69
C ILE A 88 -1.47 7.87 2.16
N VAL A 89 -0.41 7.57 1.43
CA VAL A 89 0.95 8.04 1.73
C VAL A 89 1.27 9.24 0.87
N THR A 90 1.72 10.35 1.44
CA THR A 90 2.19 11.50 0.66
C THR A 90 3.38 11.08 -0.23
N PRO A 91 3.28 11.19 -1.56
CA PRO A 91 4.37 10.82 -2.46
C PRO A 91 5.47 11.90 -2.47
N SER A 92 6.70 11.51 -2.81
CA SER A 92 7.85 12.44 -2.91
C SER A 92 7.62 13.58 -3.90
N THR A 93 6.70 13.40 -4.86
CA THR A 93 6.30 14.43 -5.83
C THR A 93 5.87 15.74 -5.17
N TYR A 94 5.28 15.71 -3.97
CA TYR A 94 4.79 16.91 -3.28
C TYR A 94 5.72 17.40 -2.15
N GLY A 95 6.86 16.73 -1.91
CA GLY A 95 7.74 17.07 -0.79
C GLY A 95 7.00 17.01 0.55
N THR A 96 6.95 18.12 1.28
CA THR A 96 6.22 18.27 2.56
C THR A 96 4.80 18.82 2.39
N ASP A 97 4.32 19.04 1.16
CA ASP A 97 2.93 19.45 0.92
C ASP A 97 1.98 18.24 0.99
N ASN A 98 1.28 18.12 2.12
CA ASN A 98 0.38 17.02 2.41
C ASN A 98 -1.06 17.25 1.92
N ARG A 99 -1.37 18.37 1.26
CA ARG A 99 -2.75 18.76 0.95
C ARG A 99 -3.48 17.76 0.04
N CYS A 100 -2.79 17.16 -0.93
CA CYS A 100 -3.38 16.13 -1.79
C CYS A 100 -3.85 14.90 -0.97
N MET A 101 -2.99 14.42 -0.06
CA MET A 101 -3.31 13.30 0.83
C MET A 101 -4.45 13.67 1.80
N LEU A 102 -4.40 14.86 2.41
CA LEU A 102 -5.44 15.34 3.33
C LEU A 102 -6.81 15.47 2.66
N GLU A 103 -6.85 15.94 1.42
CA GLU A 103 -8.08 16.00 0.63
C GLU A 103 -8.63 14.59 0.33
N GLY A 104 -7.75 13.62 0.12
CA GLY A 104 -8.10 12.20 0.04
C GLY A 104 -8.72 11.67 1.34
N LEU A 105 -8.12 11.98 2.50
CA LEU A 105 -8.66 11.57 3.80
C LEU A 105 -10.06 12.13 4.04
N LYS A 106 -10.26 13.43 3.77
CA LYS A 106 -11.55 14.11 3.90
C LYS A 106 -12.65 13.44 3.07
N HIS A 107 -12.33 13.06 1.83
CA HIS A 107 -13.30 12.41 0.93
C HIS A 107 -13.46 10.90 1.15
N SER A 108 -12.57 10.27 1.93
CA SER A 108 -12.66 8.84 2.25
C SER A 108 -13.78 8.49 3.23
N GLN A 109 -14.37 9.49 3.91
CA GLN A 109 -15.42 9.30 4.92
C GLN A 109 -15.04 8.31 6.02
N GLY A 110 -13.78 8.36 6.49
CA GLY A 110 -13.25 7.50 7.56
C GLY A 110 -12.66 6.18 7.08
N ALA A 111 -12.79 5.84 5.79
CA ALA A 111 -12.19 4.64 5.22
C ALA A 111 -10.67 4.74 4.98
N ALA A 112 -10.06 5.91 5.20
CA ALA A 112 -8.63 6.11 5.04
C ALA A 112 -7.90 6.60 6.31
N ARG A 113 -6.60 6.32 6.35
CA ARG A 113 -5.62 6.95 7.25
C ARG A 113 -4.45 7.51 6.43
N GLY A 114 -3.78 8.52 6.96
CA GLY A 114 -2.72 9.23 6.26
C GLY A 114 -1.32 8.91 6.78
N VAL A 115 -0.33 8.96 5.88
CA VAL A 115 1.08 9.06 6.24
C VAL A 115 1.64 10.32 5.61
N ALA A 116 1.98 11.30 6.44
CA ALA A 116 2.46 12.60 6.00
C ALA A 116 3.97 12.60 5.73
N VAL A 117 4.46 13.59 5.00
CA VAL A 117 5.87 13.97 4.97
C VAL A 117 5.99 15.33 5.63
N VAL A 118 6.78 15.43 6.69
CA VAL A 118 6.98 16.67 7.45
C VAL A 118 8.48 16.90 7.64
N ASP A 119 8.89 18.16 7.70
CA ASP A 119 10.27 18.52 8.00
C ASP A 119 10.43 18.98 9.45
N GLY A 120 11.66 19.36 9.78
CA GLY A 120 12.00 19.75 11.13
C GLY A 120 11.30 20.99 11.69
N SER A 121 10.66 21.82 10.85
CA SER A 121 9.97 23.05 11.22
C SER A 121 8.52 22.83 11.67
N ILE A 122 7.97 21.63 11.47
CA ILE A 122 6.58 21.30 11.84
C ILE A 122 6.31 21.59 13.32
N THR A 123 5.21 22.28 13.63
CA THR A 123 4.83 22.60 15.02
C THR A 123 4.00 21.48 15.66
N ASP A 124 3.91 21.45 17.00
CA ASP A 124 3.07 20.45 17.69
C ASP A 124 1.58 20.67 17.38
N MET A 125 1.18 21.93 17.18
CA MET A 125 -0.17 22.29 16.74
C MET A 125 -0.46 21.71 15.35
N ASP A 126 0.49 21.80 14.41
CA ASP A 126 0.30 21.23 13.08
C ASP A 126 0.27 19.71 13.11
N LEU A 127 1.08 19.06 13.96
CA LEU A 127 0.99 17.60 14.18
C LEU A 127 -0.38 17.19 14.74
N ALA A 128 -0.91 17.94 15.70
CA ALA A 128 -2.26 17.71 16.23
C ALA A 128 -3.33 17.89 15.15
N ASN A 129 -3.24 18.93 14.32
CA ASN A 129 -4.15 19.15 13.19
C ASN A 129 -4.11 18.00 12.18
N LEU A 130 -2.92 17.47 11.88
CA LEU A 130 -2.77 16.28 11.04
C LEU A 130 -3.39 15.04 11.70
N HIS A 131 -3.27 14.89 13.02
CA HIS A 131 -3.90 13.78 13.76
C HIS A 131 -5.41 13.79 13.65
N GLU A 132 -6.03 14.94 13.88
CA GLU A 132 -7.48 15.13 13.75
C GLU A 132 -7.95 14.89 12.30
N ALA A 133 -7.12 15.23 11.31
CA ALA A 133 -7.41 14.93 9.91
C ALA A 133 -7.29 13.45 9.53
N GLY A 134 -6.82 12.58 10.42
CA GLY A 134 -6.70 11.14 10.21
C GLY A 134 -5.29 10.64 9.85
N VAL A 135 -4.26 11.48 9.98
CA VAL A 135 -2.86 11.06 9.81
C VAL A 135 -2.43 10.20 11.00
N ARG A 136 -1.69 9.12 10.73
CA ARG A 136 -1.23 8.13 11.71
C ARG A 136 0.23 7.72 11.53
N GLY A 137 0.96 8.45 10.69
CA GLY A 137 2.37 8.22 10.50
C GLY A 137 3.05 9.34 9.73
N ILE A 138 4.38 9.34 9.77
CA ILE A 138 5.23 10.17 8.92
C ILE A 138 6.17 9.31 8.09
N ARG A 139 6.66 9.82 6.95
CA ARG A 139 7.55 9.07 6.05
C ARG A 139 8.88 9.80 5.82
N PHE A 140 9.96 9.03 5.89
CA PHE A 140 11.30 9.40 5.42
C PHE A 140 11.60 8.59 4.15
N ASN A 141 11.75 9.30 3.04
CA ASN A 141 12.08 8.70 1.74
C ASN A 141 13.50 9.05 1.34
N LEU A 142 14.41 8.09 1.49
CA LEU A 142 15.84 8.26 1.22
C LEU A 142 16.20 7.96 -0.24
N SER A 143 15.24 7.51 -1.06
CA SER A 143 15.45 7.21 -2.48
C SER A 143 15.07 8.38 -3.40
N TYR A 144 14.09 9.19 -3.01
CA TYR A 144 13.52 10.24 -3.86
C TYR A 144 13.36 11.61 -3.17
N GLY A 145 13.93 11.78 -1.97
CA GLY A 145 13.85 13.03 -1.19
C GLY A 145 12.60 13.12 -0.31
N GLY A 146 12.53 14.19 0.48
CA GLY A 146 11.50 14.41 1.50
C GLY A 146 12.10 14.98 2.78
N ALA A 147 11.66 14.46 3.94
CA ALA A 147 12.20 14.83 5.24
C ALA A 147 13.70 14.52 5.36
N ALA A 148 14.46 15.43 5.97
CA ALA A 148 15.90 15.25 6.19
C ALA A 148 16.14 14.13 7.22
N LEU A 149 17.01 13.18 6.91
CA LEU A 149 17.34 12.06 7.80
C LEU A 149 17.94 12.49 9.15
N SER A 150 18.48 13.72 9.25
CA SER A 150 18.93 14.32 10.51
C SER A 150 17.80 14.61 11.49
N ASP A 151 16.55 14.71 11.03
CA ASP A 151 15.38 14.95 11.87
C ASP A 151 14.73 13.65 12.39
N LEU A 152 15.22 12.48 11.98
CA LEU A 152 14.58 11.18 12.20
C LEU A 152 14.21 10.92 13.67
N GLU A 153 15.19 10.96 14.57
CA GLU A 153 14.97 10.63 15.99
C GLU A 153 14.04 11.63 16.67
N ARG A 154 14.22 12.92 16.36
CA ARG A 154 13.42 14.00 16.95
C ARG A 154 11.97 13.93 16.50
N LEU A 155 11.71 13.75 15.21
CA LEU A 155 10.35 13.61 14.69
C LEU A 155 9.73 12.29 15.14
N ALA A 156 10.49 11.19 15.18
CA ALA A 156 10.01 9.92 15.72
C ALA A 156 9.55 10.05 17.18
N ALA A 157 10.28 10.78 18.02
CA ALA A 157 9.88 11.03 19.41
C ALA A 157 8.56 11.81 19.49
N ARG A 158 8.42 12.89 18.71
CA ARG A 158 7.21 13.73 18.71
C ARG A 158 5.97 12.97 18.22
N VAL A 159 6.07 12.24 17.11
CA VAL A 159 4.91 11.50 16.58
C VAL A 159 4.56 10.27 17.42
N ASN A 160 5.51 9.73 18.19
CA ASN A 160 5.23 8.64 19.13
C ASN A 160 4.24 9.06 20.22
N GLU A 161 4.20 10.34 20.62
CA GLU A 161 3.21 10.86 21.59
C GLU A 161 1.77 10.73 21.09
N PHE A 162 1.58 10.68 19.76
CA PHE A 162 0.29 10.45 19.10
C PHE A 162 0.02 8.98 18.77
N GLY A 163 0.94 8.06 19.13
CA GLY A 163 0.90 6.65 18.75
C GLY A 163 1.14 6.39 17.26
N TRP A 164 1.75 7.34 16.55
CA TRP A 164 2.01 7.23 15.10
C TRP A 164 3.22 6.37 14.77
N ASN A 165 3.23 5.83 13.56
CA ASN A 165 4.39 5.15 12.99
C ASN A 165 5.34 6.07 12.20
N VAL A 166 6.58 5.64 12.06
CA VAL A 166 7.57 6.22 11.14
C VAL A 166 7.80 5.22 10.01
N GLN A 167 7.58 5.65 8.76
CA GLN A 167 7.82 4.86 7.57
C GLN A 167 9.17 5.21 6.96
N ILE A 168 9.93 4.18 6.58
CA ILE A 168 11.22 4.32 5.91
C ILE A 168 11.15 3.60 4.58
N VAL A 169 11.47 4.33 3.51
CA VAL A 169 11.89 3.76 2.23
C VAL A 169 13.34 4.15 1.97
N ALA A 170 14.17 3.16 1.74
CA ALA A 170 15.60 3.32 1.49
C ALA A 170 16.08 2.19 0.57
N PRO A 171 17.17 2.39 -0.20
CA PRO A 171 17.87 1.27 -0.81
C PRO A 171 18.29 0.25 0.26
N GLY A 172 18.20 -1.04 -0.04
CA GLY A 172 18.50 -2.09 0.95
C GLY A 172 19.90 -1.99 1.55
N THR A 173 20.89 -1.46 0.81
CA THR A 173 22.24 -1.22 1.32
C THR A 173 22.27 -0.14 2.40
N GLN A 174 21.50 0.94 2.24
CA GLN A 174 21.42 2.03 3.20
C GLN A 174 20.69 1.61 4.48
N LEU A 175 19.79 0.62 4.40
CA LEU A 175 19.12 0.07 5.57
C LEU A 175 20.11 -0.56 6.56
N ILE A 176 21.21 -1.14 6.07
CA ILE A 176 22.30 -1.72 6.88
C ILE A 176 22.94 -0.62 7.73
N ASP A 177 23.29 0.50 7.12
CA ASP A 177 23.94 1.63 7.80
C ASP A 177 23.05 2.29 8.86
N LEU A 178 21.72 2.15 8.71
CA LEU A 178 20.73 2.76 9.60
C LEU A 178 20.23 1.83 10.69
N GLU A 179 20.61 0.54 10.69
CA GLU A 179 20.06 -0.47 11.60
C GLU A 179 20.04 -0.02 13.06
N SER A 180 21.18 0.45 13.58
CA SER A 180 21.29 0.87 14.98
C SER A 180 20.38 2.05 15.33
N ARG A 181 20.25 3.02 14.42
CA ARG A 181 19.37 4.19 14.61
C ARG A 181 17.90 3.78 14.59
N LEU A 182 17.53 2.94 13.62
CA LEU A 182 16.16 2.45 13.41
C LEU A 182 15.68 1.58 14.58
N ALA A 183 16.56 0.72 15.12
CA ALA A 183 16.24 -0.13 16.26
C ALA A 183 15.92 0.66 17.54
N GLN A 184 16.44 1.87 17.67
CA GLN A 184 16.32 2.73 18.85
C GLN A 184 15.14 3.72 18.76
N LEU A 185 14.43 3.79 17.64
CA LEU A 185 13.32 4.74 17.51
C LEU A 185 12.23 4.46 18.56
N PRO A 186 11.66 5.51 19.18
CA PRO A 186 10.57 5.35 20.15
C PRO A 186 9.28 4.88 19.47
N ALA A 187 8.94 5.46 18.31
CA ALA A 187 7.78 5.13 17.50
C ALA A 187 7.85 3.72 16.86
N PRO A 188 6.69 3.11 16.54
CA PRO A 188 6.62 2.01 15.59
C PRO A 188 7.32 2.35 14.27
N LEU A 189 8.13 1.42 13.77
CA LEU A 189 8.85 1.56 12.50
C LEU A 189 8.17 0.71 11.43
N VAL A 190 7.96 1.27 10.25
CA VAL A 190 7.44 0.55 9.08
C VAL A 190 8.47 0.60 7.96
N ILE A 191 8.95 -0.56 7.54
CA ILE A 191 9.88 -0.69 6.42
C ILE A 191 9.07 -0.91 5.14
N ASP A 192 9.17 0.03 4.20
CA ASP A 192 8.44 -0.01 2.93
C ASP A 192 9.03 -1.07 1.97
N HIS A 193 8.16 -1.64 1.11
CA HIS A 193 8.51 -2.48 -0.04
C HIS A 193 9.55 -3.58 0.25
N MET A 194 9.31 -4.37 1.30
CA MET A 194 10.20 -5.46 1.76
C MET A 194 11.65 -4.99 1.99
N GLY A 195 11.85 -3.71 2.32
CA GLY A 195 13.15 -3.08 2.56
C GLY A 195 14.06 -3.02 1.34
N HIS A 196 13.49 -3.08 0.12
CA HIS A 196 14.25 -3.04 -1.13
C HIS A 196 15.40 -4.06 -1.18
N VAL A 197 15.16 -5.26 -0.62
CA VAL A 197 16.13 -6.36 -0.61
C VAL A 197 16.68 -6.60 -2.03
N PRO A 198 18.01 -6.62 -2.20
CA PRO A 198 18.61 -6.78 -3.52
C PRO A 198 18.36 -8.18 -4.08
N GLN A 199 18.30 -8.25 -5.41
CA GLN A 199 18.22 -9.48 -6.18
C GLN A 199 19.45 -9.54 -7.09
N PRO A 200 20.09 -10.71 -7.25
CA PRO A 200 19.56 -12.04 -6.93
C PRO A 200 19.83 -12.55 -5.50
N GLU A 201 20.50 -11.77 -4.64
CA GLU A 201 20.92 -12.25 -3.31
C GLU A 201 19.74 -12.57 -2.38
N GLY A 202 18.62 -11.85 -2.51
CA GLY A 202 17.38 -12.15 -1.81
C GLY A 202 17.57 -12.34 -0.30
N THR A 203 17.17 -13.50 0.21
CA THR A 203 17.27 -13.86 1.64
C THR A 203 18.70 -14.03 2.15
N ASP A 204 19.68 -14.17 1.26
CA ASP A 204 21.10 -14.29 1.62
C ASP A 204 21.79 -12.92 1.76
N SER A 205 21.13 -11.85 1.31
CA SER A 205 21.64 -10.48 1.39
C SER A 205 21.76 -9.97 2.83
N GLU A 206 22.73 -9.08 3.07
CA GLU A 206 22.85 -8.39 4.36
C GLU A 206 21.65 -7.46 4.65
N ALA A 207 20.99 -6.93 3.61
CA ALA A 207 19.77 -6.16 3.77
C ALA A 207 18.64 -7.02 4.39
N PHE A 208 18.43 -8.23 3.89
CA PHE A 208 17.44 -9.15 4.47
C PHE A 208 17.78 -9.55 5.91
N LYS A 209 19.07 -9.86 6.18
CA LYS A 209 19.53 -10.19 7.53
C LYS A 209 19.35 -9.01 8.50
N THR A 210 19.52 -7.77 8.03
CA THR A 210 19.25 -6.55 8.79
C THR A 210 17.78 -6.43 9.15
N ILE A 211 16.87 -6.62 8.17
CA ILE A 211 15.42 -6.61 8.43
C ILE A 211 15.04 -7.68 9.46
N ARG A 212 15.61 -8.88 9.36
CA ARG A 212 15.39 -9.97 10.33
C ARG A 212 15.77 -9.55 11.75
N ARG A 213 16.93 -8.92 11.94
CA ARG A 213 17.38 -8.41 13.26
C ARG A 213 16.48 -7.28 13.76
N LEU A 214 16.09 -6.35 12.89
CA LEU A 214 15.13 -5.29 13.26
C LEU A 214 13.78 -5.87 13.69
N LEU A 215 13.31 -6.94 13.04
CA LEU A 215 12.08 -7.63 13.39
C LEU A 215 12.13 -8.39 14.73
N ASP A 216 13.28 -8.53 15.39
CA ASP A 216 13.32 -8.99 16.79
C ASP A 216 12.66 -7.96 17.72
N ASN A 217 12.56 -6.69 17.31
CA ASN A 217 11.80 -5.64 17.99
C ASN A 217 10.31 -5.70 17.60
N GLU A 218 9.42 -5.79 18.59
CA GLU A 218 7.96 -5.84 18.39
C GLU A 218 7.37 -4.58 17.76
N LYS A 219 8.11 -3.47 17.68
CA LYS A 219 7.64 -2.22 17.08
C LYS A 219 7.89 -2.13 15.57
N VAL A 220 8.60 -3.09 14.98
CA VAL A 220 8.98 -3.06 13.57
C VAL A 220 7.98 -3.84 12.72
N TRP A 221 7.54 -3.21 11.64
CA TRP A 221 6.60 -3.72 10.64
C TRP A 221 7.24 -3.69 9.26
N VAL A 222 6.78 -4.55 8.34
CA VAL A 222 7.26 -4.56 6.95
C VAL A 222 6.08 -4.63 5.99
N LYS A 223 6.12 -3.82 4.93
CA LYS A 223 5.11 -3.86 3.86
C LYS A 223 5.53 -4.81 2.74
N LEU A 224 4.70 -5.82 2.51
CA LEU A 224 4.70 -6.72 1.36
C LEU A 224 4.04 -6.00 0.17
N SER A 225 4.78 -5.11 -0.47
CA SER A 225 4.28 -4.21 -1.53
C SER A 225 5.33 -4.01 -2.62
N GLY A 226 4.90 -3.58 -3.81
CA GLY A 226 5.79 -3.22 -4.92
C GLY A 226 6.77 -4.32 -5.35
N PRO A 227 6.35 -5.58 -5.58
CA PRO A 227 7.29 -6.66 -5.93
C PRO A 227 8.08 -6.38 -7.22
N TYR A 228 7.49 -5.62 -8.15
CA TYR A 228 8.14 -5.17 -9.39
C TYR A 228 9.33 -4.23 -9.19
N ILE A 229 9.51 -3.62 -8.01
CA ILE A 229 10.60 -2.68 -7.75
C ILE A 229 11.96 -3.38 -7.79
N ARG A 230 12.05 -4.61 -7.29
CA ARG A 230 13.31 -5.37 -7.17
C ARG A 230 13.36 -6.65 -7.99
N SER A 231 12.20 -7.16 -8.43
CA SER A 231 12.16 -8.41 -9.19
C SER A 231 12.92 -8.31 -10.51
N LYS A 232 13.68 -9.35 -10.80
CA LYS A 232 14.33 -9.65 -12.09
C LYS A 232 13.52 -10.66 -12.90
N VAL A 233 12.66 -11.44 -12.25
CA VAL A 233 11.74 -12.41 -12.91
C VAL A 233 10.54 -11.70 -13.53
N GLY A 234 9.94 -10.74 -12.83
CA GLY A 234 8.76 -10.00 -13.30
C GLY A 234 7.44 -10.78 -13.22
N PRO A 235 6.36 -10.26 -13.83
CA PRO A 235 5.03 -10.87 -13.78
C PRO A 235 4.95 -12.20 -14.55
N PRO A 236 3.95 -13.05 -14.23
CA PRO A 236 2.97 -12.84 -13.17
C PRO A 236 3.46 -13.27 -11.77
N SER A 237 4.58 -13.98 -11.67
CA SER A 237 4.97 -14.67 -10.43
C SER A 237 5.81 -13.84 -9.46
N TYR A 238 6.68 -12.96 -9.97
CA TYR A 238 7.68 -12.26 -9.17
C TYR A 238 8.44 -13.20 -8.22
N ALA A 239 8.74 -14.41 -8.70
CA ALA A 239 9.10 -15.55 -7.86
C ALA A 239 10.34 -15.30 -6.98
N ASP A 240 11.29 -14.50 -7.48
CA ASP A 240 12.49 -14.09 -6.77
C ASP A 240 12.21 -13.22 -5.53
N VAL A 241 11.37 -12.20 -5.67
CA VAL A 241 10.92 -11.36 -4.54
C VAL A 241 9.93 -12.12 -3.66
N GLY A 242 9.16 -13.05 -4.24
CA GLY A 242 8.27 -13.93 -3.50
C GLY A 242 8.99 -14.79 -2.44
N LEU A 243 10.24 -15.19 -2.69
CA LEU A 243 11.07 -15.87 -1.67
C LEU A 243 11.32 -15.00 -0.44
N VAL A 244 11.58 -13.71 -0.65
CA VAL A 244 11.77 -12.73 0.43
C VAL A 244 10.46 -12.53 1.20
N ALA A 245 9.34 -12.34 0.50
CA ALA A 245 8.02 -12.18 1.12
C ALA A 245 7.65 -13.39 1.98
N LYS A 246 7.80 -14.62 1.45
CA LYS A 246 7.58 -15.88 2.18
C LYS A 246 8.42 -15.97 3.44
N ALA A 247 9.70 -15.59 3.35
CA ALA A 247 10.61 -15.64 4.49
C ALA A 247 10.21 -14.64 5.59
N LEU A 248 9.77 -13.43 5.21
CA LEU A 248 9.25 -12.43 6.16
C LEU A 248 7.94 -12.86 6.82
N VAL A 249 6.99 -13.39 6.03
CA VAL A 249 5.72 -13.93 6.55
C VAL A 249 5.97 -15.08 7.50
N LYS A 250 6.85 -16.03 7.16
CA LYS A 250 7.22 -17.15 8.04
C LYS A 250 7.86 -16.67 9.34
N LEU A 251 8.62 -15.58 9.29
CA LEU A 251 9.33 -15.04 10.45
C LEU A 251 8.37 -14.36 11.44
N LYS A 252 7.49 -13.47 10.96
CA LYS A 252 6.68 -12.63 11.85
C LYS A 252 5.38 -12.13 11.17
N PRO A 253 4.39 -13.01 10.92
CA PRO A 253 3.19 -12.64 10.14
C PRO A 253 2.38 -11.51 10.80
N GLN A 254 2.39 -11.42 12.13
CA GLN A 254 1.77 -10.34 12.92
C GLN A 254 2.47 -8.98 12.81
N ARG A 255 3.54 -8.87 12.00
CA ARG A 255 4.24 -7.61 11.68
C ARG A 255 4.26 -7.29 10.20
N MET A 256 3.56 -8.08 9.39
CA MET A 256 3.49 -7.88 7.96
C MET A 256 2.24 -7.06 7.59
N LEU A 257 2.38 -6.19 6.60
CA LEU A 257 1.31 -5.39 6.02
C LEU A 257 1.30 -5.62 4.52
N TRP A 258 0.14 -5.57 3.87
CA TRP A 258 0.06 -5.58 2.40
C TRP A 258 -0.24 -4.17 1.87
N GLY A 259 0.28 -3.85 0.69
CA GLY A 259 -0.12 -2.63 -0.02
C GLY A 259 0.11 -2.73 -1.52
N SER A 260 -0.75 -2.06 -2.30
CA SER A 260 -0.71 -2.11 -3.78
C SER A 260 0.47 -1.34 -4.38
N ASP A 261 0.92 -0.28 -3.69
CA ASP A 261 1.78 0.77 -4.24
C ASP A 261 1.14 1.50 -5.44
N TRP A 262 -0.19 1.44 -5.58
CA TRP A 262 -0.95 2.16 -6.60
C TRP A 262 -0.70 3.67 -6.49
N PRO A 263 -0.52 4.42 -7.58
CA PRO A 263 -0.67 4.06 -9.00
C PRO A 263 0.66 3.60 -9.65
N HIS A 264 1.55 2.99 -8.87
CA HIS A 264 2.83 2.43 -9.30
C HIS A 264 3.74 3.49 -9.93
N PRO A 265 4.18 4.51 -9.17
CA PRO A 265 4.90 5.66 -9.71
C PRO A 265 6.25 5.30 -10.33
N THR A 266 6.85 4.16 -9.95
CA THR A 266 8.10 3.64 -10.53
C THR A 266 7.88 2.88 -11.85
N MET A 267 6.64 2.54 -12.20
CA MET A 267 6.27 1.79 -13.40
C MET A 267 5.62 2.71 -14.43
N GLN A 268 6.40 3.37 -15.29
CA GLN A 268 5.86 4.36 -16.23
C GLN A 268 5.18 3.74 -17.46
N GLN A 269 5.74 2.64 -17.99
CA GLN A 269 5.31 2.07 -19.26
C GLN A 269 4.22 1.01 -19.08
N GLN A 270 4.52 -0.02 -18.29
CA GLN A 270 3.62 -1.15 -18.08
C GLN A 270 3.24 -1.21 -16.61
N LYS A 271 1.96 -0.93 -16.34
CA LYS A 271 1.40 -1.04 -15.00
C LYS A 271 1.18 -2.51 -14.64
N PRO A 272 1.41 -2.93 -13.39
CA PRO A 272 1.11 -4.28 -12.93
C PRO A 272 -0.41 -4.54 -12.98
N ASP A 273 -0.82 -5.79 -12.86
CA ASP A 273 -2.22 -6.15 -12.61
C ASP A 273 -2.39 -6.30 -11.10
N ASP A 274 -3.07 -5.36 -10.45
CA ASP A 274 -3.25 -5.36 -8.99
C ASP A 274 -4.00 -6.59 -8.47
N ALA A 275 -4.86 -7.23 -9.27
CA ALA A 275 -5.51 -8.48 -8.89
C ALA A 275 -4.47 -9.60 -8.77
N LEU A 276 -3.53 -9.67 -9.72
CA LEU A 276 -2.40 -10.61 -9.63
C LEU A 276 -1.47 -10.27 -8.48
N ILE A 277 -1.16 -8.99 -8.24
CA ILE A 277 -0.33 -8.57 -7.09
C ILE A 277 -0.97 -8.98 -5.76
N LEU A 278 -2.29 -8.85 -5.63
CA LEU A 278 -3.02 -9.32 -4.45
C LEU A 278 -3.00 -10.85 -4.34
N ASP A 279 -3.18 -11.57 -5.44
CA ASP A 279 -3.16 -13.04 -5.48
C ASP A 279 -1.80 -13.64 -5.07
N LEU A 280 -0.68 -12.92 -5.27
CA LEU A 280 0.63 -13.33 -4.76
C LEU A 280 0.62 -13.59 -3.25
N LEU A 281 -0.25 -12.91 -2.50
CA LEU A 281 -0.34 -13.10 -1.05
C LEU A 281 -0.82 -14.51 -0.67
N ALA A 282 -1.58 -15.19 -1.54
CA ALA A 282 -1.96 -16.59 -1.32
C ALA A 282 -0.76 -17.54 -1.37
N ASP A 283 0.24 -17.22 -2.20
CA ASP A 283 1.51 -17.95 -2.27
C ASP A 283 2.46 -17.54 -1.13
N TRP A 284 2.53 -16.26 -0.79
CA TRP A 284 3.43 -15.75 0.26
C TRP A 284 2.99 -16.12 1.67
N ALA A 285 1.68 -16.17 1.90
CA ALA A 285 1.02 -16.51 3.16
C ALA A 285 -0.06 -17.58 2.92
N PRO A 286 0.30 -18.88 2.85
CA PRO A 286 -0.64 -19.94 2.52
C PRO A 286 -1.76 -20.16 3.55
N GLY A 287 -1.53 -19.80 4.82
CA GLY A 287 -2.55 -19.87 5.86
C GLY A 287 -3.50 -18.67 5.85
N GLU A 288 -4.79 -18.95 6.07
CA GLU A 288 -5.85 -17.94 6.07
C GLU A 288 -5.73 -16.97 7.26
N ALA A 289 -5.26 -17.47 8.40
CA ALA A 289 -5.04 -16.67 9.60
C ALA A 289 -3.97 -15.59 9.35
N GLU A 290 -2.84 -15.95 8.73
CA GLU A 290 -1.78 -15.01 8.39
C GLU A 290 -2.27 -13.97 7.38
N ARG A 291 -3.03 -14.37 6.35
CA ARG A 291 -3.62 -13.41 5.40
C ARG A 291 -4.59 -12.46 6.08
N THR A 292 -5.38 -12.93 7.04
CA THR A 292 -6.29 -12.09 7.82
C THR A 292 -5.52 -11.09 8.67
N MET A 293 -4.44 -11.51 9.33
CA MET A 293 -3.55 -10.59 10.03
C MET A 293 -3.01 -9.52 9.09
N ILE A 294 -2.43 -9.92 7.96
CA ILE A 294 -1.74 -9.03 7.01
C ILE A 294 -2.68 -8.02 6.36
N LEU A 295 -3.86 -8.48 5.93
CA LEU A 295 -4.81 -7.65 5.20
C LEU A 295 -5.71 -6.84 6.13
N LYS A 296 -5.89 -7.22 7.40
CA LYS A 296 -6.88 -6.61 8.29
C LYS A 296 -6.33 -6.31 9.68
N ASP A 297 -6.02 -7.32 10.50
CA ASP A 297 -5.82 -7.08 11.93
C ASP A 297 -4.58 -6.23 12.23
N ASN A 298 -3.49 -6.48 11.50
CA ASN A 298 -2.24 -5.74 11.59
C ASN A 298 -2.42 -4.26 11.20
N PRO A 299 -2.92 -3.91 9.99
CA PRO A 299 -3.11 -2.51 9.64
C PRO A 299 -4.18 -1.81 10.47
N VAL A 300 -5.25 -2.51 10.90
CA VAL A 300 -6.25 -1.94 11.81
C VAL A 300 -5.60 -1.53 13.13
N THR A 301 -4.75 -2.39 13.70
CA THR A 301 -4.02 -2.10 14.93
C THR A 301 -3.02 -0.95 14.74
N LEU A 302 -2.18 -1.01 13.70
CA LEU A 302 -1.10 -0.05 13.50
C LEU A 302 -1.60 1.35 13.16
N TYR A 303 -2.66 1.47 12.36
CA TYR A 303 -3.18 2.75 11.89
C TYR A 303 -4.45 3.21 12.65
N GLY A 304 -4.90 2.45 13.65
CA GLY A 304 -6.06 2.83 14.47
C GLY A 304 -7.33 3.03 13.64
N PHE A 305 -7.68 2.01 12.84
CA PHE A 305 -9.00 1.96 12.21
C PHE A 305 -10.03 1.41 13.20
N ASP A 306 -11.25 1.93 13.13
CA ASP A 306 -12.38 1.48 13.96
C ASP A 306 -12.99 0.14 13.48
#